data_AF-A0A847GTH7-F1
#
_entry.id   AF-A0A847GTH7-F1
#
_cell.length_a   1.000
_cell.length_b   1.000
_cell.length_c   1.000
_cell.angle_alpha   90.00
_cell.angle_beta   90.00
_cell.angle_gamma   90.00
#
_symmetry.space_group_name_H-M   'P 1'
#
loop_
_entity.id
_entity.type
_entity.pdbx_description
1 polymer ?
#
loop_
_entity_poly.entity_id
_entity_poly.type
_entity_poly.pdbx_seq_one_letter_code
_entity_poly.pdbx_strand_id
1 'polypeptide(L)'
;MTMKVNSSNYTKDQLYRAVARAVAEVLKTNTMVAPIDVLLHMQRITKQQVDDWRFGRIAYLERVTLGNLGKMNRILRILDQYCRARGLTPSPSVYRKWGKGGKRIVLRFSKSGDPNLEAAYSRHYVDTARPGGAGKAGGSQAEPGNQGNSKDRI
;
A
#
# COMPACT_ATOMS: atom_id res chain seq x y z
N MET A 1 18.52 -11.72 19.49
CA MET A 1 17.73 -12.42 18.46
C MET A 1 16.40 -11.69 18.26
N THR A 2 16.12 -11.14 17.08
CA THR A 2 14.83 -10.47 16.80
C THR A 2 13.73 -11.52 16.71
N MET A 3 12.75 -11.49 17.61
CA MET A 3 11.59 -12.40 17.55
C MET A 3 10.85 -12.24 16.21
N LYS A 4 10.52 -13.36 15.58
CA LYS A 4 9.72 -13.38 14.34
C LYS A 4 8.28 -13.03 14.69
N VAL A 5 7.74 -11.97 14.08
CA VAL A 5 6.36 -11.53 14.30
C VAL A 5 5.37 -12.59 13.79
N ASN A 6 4.41 -12.95 14.64
CA ASN A 6 3.32 -13.88 14.38
C ASN A 6 2.04 -13.41 15.11
N SER A 7 0.97 -14.20 15.01
CA SER A 7 -0.34 -13.90 15.59
C SER A 7 -0.34 -13.76 17.12
N SER A 8 0.59 -14.40 17.84
CA SER A 8 0.65 -14.38 19.30
C SER A 8 1.54 -13.28 19.89
N ASN A 9 2.38 -12.62 19.07
CA ASN A 9 3.34 -11.62 19.55
C ASN A 9 3.36 -10.29 18.78
N TYR A 10 2.55 -10.11 17.73
CA TYR A 10 2.60 -8.89 16.91
C TYR A 10 2.34 -7.60 17.69
N THR A 11 1.58 -7.66 18.79
CA THR A 11 1.31 -6.51 19.66
C THR A 11 2.50 -6.09 20.53
N LYS A 12 3.46 -6.99 20.76
CA LYS A 12 4.68 -6.75 21.56
C LYS A 12 5.81 -6.13 20.73
N ASP A 13 5.67 -6.08 19.41
CA ASP A 13 6.67 -5.49 18.53
C ASP A 13 6.65 -3.95 18.68
N GLN A 14 7.83 -3.32 18.78
CA GLN A 14 7.98 -1.86 18.87
C GLN A 14 7.29 -1.08 17.73
N LEU A 15 7.09 -1.69 16.56
CA LEU A 15 6.42 -1.07 15.41
C LEU A 15 4.89 -1.16 15.50
N TYR A 16 4.36 -1.99 16.41
CA TYR A 16 2.92 -2.22 16.56
C TYR A 16 2.14 -0.93 16.70
N ARG A 17 2.51 -0.08 17.66
CA ARG A 17 1.80 1.17 17.95
C ARG A 17 1.76 2.10 16.74
N ALA A 18 2.86 2.18 15.99
CA ALA A 18 2.95 3.01 14.81
C ALA A 18 2.09 2.47 13.65
N VAL A 19 2.10 1.15 13.43
CA VAL A 19 1.25 0.50 12.42
C VAL A 19 -0.23 0.63 12.77
N ALA A 20 -0.61 0.35 14.03
CA ALA A 20 -1.99 0.46 14.49
C ALA A 20 -2.53 1.89 14.37
N ARG A 21 -1.71 2.90 14.72
CA ARG A 21 -2.06 4.31 14.53
C ARG A 21 -2.24 4.66 13.06
N ALA A 22 -1.30 4.26 12.19
CA ALA A 22 -1.39 4.51 10.75
C ALA A 22 -2.68 3.92 10.16
N VAL A 23 -3.00 2.66 10.47
CA VAL A 23 -4.25 2.02 10.02
C VAL A 23 -5.47 2.77 10.51
N ALA A 24 -5.50 3.18 11.78
CA ALA A 24 -6.62 3.94 12.33
C ALA A 24 -6.80 5.30 11.63
N GLU A 25 -5.72 6.02 11.34
CA GLU A 25 -5.78 7.29 10.61
C GLU A 25 -6.27 7.11 9.17
N VAL A 26 -5.75 6.10 8.43
CA VAL A 26 -6.21 5.80 7.06
C VAL A 26 -7.71 5.52 7.03
N LEU A 27 -8.19 4.73 7.99
CA LEU A 27 -9.57 4.31 8.07
C LEU A 27 -10.52 5.41 8.55
N LYS A 28 -10.05 6.57 9.00
CA LYS A 28 -10.96 7.72 9.28
C LYS A 28 -11.58 8.27 8.01
N THR A 29 -10.86 8.23 6.89
CA THR A 29 -11.27 8.84 5.62
C THR A 29 -11.42 7.84 4.48
N ASN A 30 -10.92 6.60 4.64
CA ASN A 30 -11.03 5.53 3.65
C ASN A 30 -11.74 4.29 4.21
N THR A 31 -12.35 3.51 3.33
CA THR A 31 -12.98 2.21 3.65
C THR A 31 -12.02 1.03 3.53
N MET A 32 -10.76 1.28 3.17
CA MET A 32 -9.72 0.26 3.06
C MET A 32 -8.36 0.83 3.43
N VAL A 33 -7.42 -0.06 3.74
CA VAL A 33 -6.01 0.27 3.97
C VAL A 33 -5.11 -0.69 3.21
N ALA A 34 -4.09 -0.16 2.55
CA ALA A 34 -3.01 -0.92 1.91
C ALA A 34 -1.66 -0.65 2.61
N PRO A 35 -0.65 -1.52 2.42
CA PRO A 35 0.70 -1.31 2.93
C PRO A 35 1.31 0.04 2.54
N ILE A 36 1.05 0.54 1.32
CA ILE A 36 1.52 1.86 0.88
C ILE A 36 0.98 2.98 1.77
N ASP A 37 -0.30 2.93 2.15
CA ASP A 37 -0.91 3.95 3.01
C ASP A 37 -0.24 3.97 4.39
N VAL A 38 0.03 2.78 4.94
CA VAL A 38 0.74 2.64 6.21
C VAL A 38 2.16 3.19 6.11
N LEU A 39 2.87 2.91 5.02
CA LEU A 39 4.23 3.43 4.80
C LEU A 39 4.24 4.95 4.63
N LEU A 40 3.24 5.54 3.96
CA LEU A 40 3.07 6.98 3.85
C LEU A 40 2.80 7.63 5.22
N HIS A 41 1.86 7.08 5.99
CA HIS A 41 1.54 7.57 7.35
C HIS A 41 2.71 7.43 8.32
N MET A 42 3.53 6.38 8.17
CA MET A 42 4.76 6.18 8.94
C MET A 42 5.95 6.99 8.39
N GLN A 43 5.74 7.83 7.37
CA GLN A 43 6.77 8.66 6.71
C GLN A 43 7.98 7.86 6.22
N ARG A 44 7.75 6.62 5.77
CA ARG A 44 8.79 5.75 5.21
C ARG A 44 8.97 5.92 3.71
N ILE A 45 7.93 6.43 3.05
CA ILE A 45 7.92 6.83 1.66
C ILE A 45 7.19 8.16 1.56
N THR A 46 7.51 8.96 0.55
CA THR A 46 6.78 10.19 0.24
C THR A 46 5.74 9.95 -0.84
N LYS A 47 4.76 10.84 -0.95
CA LYS A 47 3.78 10.81 -2.06
C LYS A 47 4.46 10.86 -3.43
N GLN A 48 5.47 11.75 -3.58
CA GLN A 48 6.24 11.87 -4.81
C GLN A 48 6.93 10.55 -5.20
N GLN A 49 7.51 9.84 -4.23
CA GLN A 49 8.13 8.54 -4.49
C GLN A 49 7.11 7.48 -4.92
N VAL A 50 5.90 7.49 -4.33
CA VAL A 50 4.82 6.61 -4.77
C VAL A 50 4.41 6.95 -6.19
N ASP A 51 4.25 8.23 -6.53
CA ASP A 51 3.88 8.68 -7.87
C ASP A 51 4.98 8.31 -8.89
N ASP A 52 6.25 8.54 -8.59
CA ASP A 52 7.37 8.16 -9.43
C ASP A 52 7.43 6.64 -9.67
N TRP A 53 7.16 5.84 -8.64
CA TRP A 53 7.01 4.40 -8.78
C TRP A 53 5.77 4.03 -9.61
N ARG A 54 4.64 4.70 -9.42
CA ARG A 54 3.42 4.50 -10.22
C ARG A 54 3.64 4.83 -11.69
N PHE A 55 4.42 5.85 -12.02
CA PHE A 55 4.83 6.18 -13.39
C PHE A 55 5.99 5.30 -13.90
N GLY A 56 6.49 4.37 -13.09
CA GLY A 56 7.57 3.45 -13.46
C GLY A 56 8.94 4.11 -13.58
N ARG A 57 9.14 5.30 -12.99
CA ARG A 57 10.46 5.95 -12.85
C ARG A 57 11.32 5.25 -11.80
N ILE A 58 10.68 4.58 -10.84
CA ILE A 58 11.32 3.72 -9.85
C ILE A 58 10.96 2.26 -10.16
N ALA A 59 11.97 1.41 -10.33
CA ALA A 59 11.78 0.02 -10.73
C ALA A 59 11.02 -0.84 -9.69
N TYR A 60 11.24 -0.57 -8.40
CA TYR A 60 10.55 -1.23 -7.30
C TYR A 60 10.50 -0.33 -6.06
N LEU A 61 9.38 -0.33 -5.33
CA LEU A 61 9.09 0.65 -4.26
C LEU A 61 10.08 0.58 -3.08
N GLU A 62 10.54 -0.62 -2.70
CA GLU A 62 11.53 -0.81 -1.63
C GLU A 62 12.84 -0.05 -1.89
N ARG A 63 13.16 0.29 -3.15
CA ARG A 63 14.36 1.06 -3.52
C ARG A 63 14.43 2.41 -2.80
N VAL A 64 13.28 3.03 -2.59
CA VAL A 64 13.16 4.38 -2.04
C VAL A 64 12.52 4.39 -0.66
N THR A 65 12.16 3.21 -0.13
CA THR A 65 11.51 3.07 1.17
C THR A 65 12.55 3.13 2.30
N LEU A 66 12.31 3.97 3.30
CA LEU A 66 13.18 4.13 4.45
C LEU A 66 13.08 2.94 5.41
N GLY A 67 14.20 2.23 5.56
CA GLY A 67 14.38 1.12 6.47
C GLY A 67 15.09 -0.06 5.79
N ASN A 68 15.42 -1.09 6.57
CA ASN A 68 15.93 -2.33 6.02
C ASN A 68 14.78 -3.32 5.70
N LEU A 69 15.08 -4.32 4.88
CA LEU A 69 14.13 -5.36 4.46
C LEU A 69 13.48 -6.07 5.66
N GLY A 70 14.23 -6.30 6.74
CA GLY A 70 13.71 -6.91 7.95
C GLY A 70 12.62 -6.07 8.62
N LYS A 71 12.79 -4.74 8.64
CA LYS A 71 11.81 -3.79 9.18
C LYS A 71 10.55 -3.73 8.31
N MET A 72 10.68 -3.77 6.98
CA MET A 72 9.52 -3.78 6.08
C MET A 72 8.70 -5.06 6.21
N ASN A 73 9.37 -6.21 6.21
CA ASN A 73 8.72 -7.50 6.46
C ASN A 73 7.99 -7.54 7.81
N ARG A 74 8.55 -6.93 8.86
CA ARG A 74 7.88 -6.80 10.15
C ARG A 74 6.62 -5.93 10.07
N ILE A 75 6.67 -4.79 9.39
CA ILE A 75 5.50 -3.93 9.19
C ILE A 75 4.38 -4.68 8.49
N LEU A 76 4.69 -5.38 7.39
CA LEU A 76 3.71 -6.17 6.64
C LEU A 76 3.05 -7.25 7.51
N ARG A 77 3.83 -7.96 8.33
CA ARG A 77 3.29 -8.98 9.25
C ARG A 77 2.40 -8.36 10.33
N ILE A 78 2.85 -7.28 10.96
CA ILE A 78 2.06 -6.58 11.99
C ILE A 78 0.75 -6.06 11.39
N LEU A 79 0.81 -5.48 10.19
CA LEU A 79 -0.35 -4.98 9.47
C LEU A 79 -1.35 -6.12 9.21
N ASP A 80 -0.89 -7.24 8.68
CA ASP A 80 -1.76 -8.40 8.40
C ASP A 80 -2.45 -8.93 9.66
N GLN A 81 -1.70 -9.10 10.76
CA GLN A 81 -2.27 -9.57 12.02
C GLN A 81 -3.25 -8.55 12.62
N TYR A 82 -2.87 -7.27 12.64
CA TYR A 82 -3.70 -6.21 13.19
C TYR A 82 -5.01 -6.04 12.42
N CYS A 83 -4.96 -6.04 11.09
CA CYS A 83 -6.17 -5.89 10.26
C CYS A 83 -7.11 -7.08 10.41
N ARG A 84 -6.57 -8.32 10.41
CA ARG A 84 -7.37 -9.54 10.62
C ARG A 84 -8.02 -9.57 12.00
N ALA A 85 -7.27 -9.19 13.05
CA ALA A 85 -7.79 -9.13 14.41
C ALA A 85 -8.94 -8.09 14.57
N ARG A 86 -9.01 -7.11 13.67
CA ARG A 86 -10.09 -6.11 13.61
C ARG A 86 -11.24 -6.47 12.67
N GLY A 87 -11.24 -7.68 12.11
CA GLY A 87 -12.27 -8.13 11.19
C GLY A 87 -12.20 -7.50 9.79
N LEU A 88 -11.09 -6.86 9.42
CA LEU A 88 -10.91 -6.34 8.06
C LEU A 88 -10.65 -7.51 7.09
N THR A 89 -11.30 -7.46 5.93
CA THR A 89 -11.21 -8.53 4.92
C THR A 89 -10.00 -8.30 4.01
N PRO A 90 -9.05 -9.24 3.93
CA PRO A 90 -7.93 -9.14 3.00
C PRO A 90 -8.39 -9.36 1.56
N SER A 91 -8.01 -8.46 0.66
CA SER A 91 -8.31 -8.51 -0.76
C SER A 91 -7.03 -8.30 -1.58
N PRO A 92 -6.69 -9.19 -2.52
CA PRO A 92 -5.52 -9.00 -3.36
C PRO A 92 -5.73 -7.82 -4.32
N SER A 93 -4.68 -7.02 -4.53
CA SER A 93 -4.68 -5.94 -5.52
C SER A 93 -3.48 -6.06 -6.44
N VAL A 94 -3.60 -5.50 -7.66
CA VAL A 94 -2.52 -5.48 -8.65
C VAL A 94 -2.20 -4.04 -9.00
N TYR A 95 -0.96 -3.67 -8.78
CA TYR A 95 -0.46 -2.33 -9.06
C TYR A 95 0.07 -2.29 -10.49
N ARG A 96 -0.57 -1.51 -11.35
CA ARG A 96 -0.14 -1.28 -12.73
C ARG A 96 0.47 0.11 -12.87
N LYS A 97 1.44 0.21 -13.77
CA LYS A 97 2.05 1.49 -14.16
C LYS A 97 0.97 2.43 -14.70
N TRP A 98 1.03 3.70 -14.29
CA TRP A 98 0.23 4.80 -14.80
C TRP A 98 0.78 5.36 -16.12
N GLY A 99 -0.10 5.93 -16.94
CA GLY A 99 0.23 6.58 -18.21
C GLY A 99 -0.55 6.03 -19.40
N LYS A 100 -0.79 6.88 -20.40
CA LYS A 100 -1.53 6.52 -21.63
C LYS A 100 -0.66 5.75 -22.62
N GLY A 101 -1.27 4.82 -23.37
CA GLY A 101 -0.69 4.22 -24.58
C GLY A 101 0.47 3.24 -24.37
N GLY A 102 0.77 2.82 -23.15
CA GLY A 102 1.87 1.88 -22.83
C GLY A 102 1.44 0.43 -22.62
N LYS A 103 2.41 -0.50 -22.68
CA LYS A 103 2.24 -1.89 -22.22
C LYS A 103 1.74 -1.91 -20.78
N ARG A 104 0.82 -2.82 -20.44
CA ARG A 104 0.27 -3.00 -19.09
C ARG A 104 1.32 -3.61 -18.14
N ILE A 105 2.29 -2.81 -17.73
CA ILE A 105 3.38 -3.23 -16.83
C ILE A 105 2.86 -3.35 -15.41
N VAL A 106 3.01 -4.53 -14.80
CA VAL A 106 2.79 -4.75 -13.37
C VAL A 106 3.99 -4.20 -12.61
N LEU A 107 3.72 -3.34 -11.64
CA LEU A 107 4.75 -2.76 -10.78
C LEU A 107 5.17 -3.78 -9.73
N ARG A 108 6.45 -3.71 -9.36
CA ARG A 108 7.03 -4.53 -8.30
C ARG A 108 7.25 -3.71 -7.04
N PHE A 109 7.07 -4.32 -5.89
CA PHE A 109 7.38 -3.70 -4.60
C PHE A 109 8.82 -3.96 -4.19
N SER A 110 9.31 -5.17 -4.42
CA SER A 110 10.60 -5.64 -3.92
C SER A 110 11.64 -5.88 -5.01
N LYS A 111 12.91 -5.80 -4.62
CA LYS A 111 14.03 -6.17 -5.50
C LYS A 111 14.03 -7.65 -5.85
N SER A 112 13.65 -8.52 -4.91
CA SER A 112 13.60 -9.97 -5.13
C SER A 112 12.44 -10.37 -6.05
N GLY A 113 11.29 -9.71 -5.93
CA GLY A 113 10.08 -10.10 -6.64
C GLY A 113 9.50 -11.40 -6.10
N ASP A 114 9.84 -11.76 -4.86
CA ASP A 114 9.32 -12.94 -4.18
C ASP A 114 7.78 -12.89 -4.17
N PRO A 115 7.07 -13.89 -4.72
CA PRO A 115 5.61 -13.83 -4.85
C PRO A 115 4.87 -13.61 -3.53
N ASN A 116 5.38 -14.15 -2.42
CA ASN A 116 4.74 -13.98 -1.11
C ASN A 116 4.93 -12.56 -0.58
N LEU A 117 6.11 -11.98 -0.76
CA LEU A 117 6.39 -10.60 -0.41
C LEU A 117 5.58 -9.62 -1.27
N GLU A 118 5.53 -9.83 -2.58
CA GLU A 118 4.72 -9.02 -3.50
C GLU A 118 3.23 -9.08 -3.12
N ALA A 119 2.70 -10.28 -2.82
CA ALA A 119 1.33 -10.46 -2.37
C ALA A 119 1.05 -9.79 -1.00
N ALA A 120 2.03 -9.78 -0.09
CA ALA A 120 1.90 -9.08 1.19
C ALA A 120 1.84 -7.56 0.99
N TYR A 121 2.64 -7.01 0.09
CA TYR A 121 2.62 -5.60 -0.26
C TYR A 121 1.35 -5.17 -1.02
N SER A 122 0.83 -6.04 -1.87
CA SER A 122 -0.32 -5.72 -2.73
C SER A 122 -1.67 -6.04 -2.09
N ARG A 123 -1.69 -6.54 -0.85
CA ARG A 123 -2.92 -6.88 -0.12
C ARG A 123 -3.57 -5.63 0.46
N HIS A 124 -4.82 -5.40 0.08
CA HIS A 124 -5.68 -4.38 0.67
C HIS A 124 -6.50 -5.01 1.79
N TYR A 125 -6.85 -4.25 2.82
CA TYR A 125 -7.73 -4.69 3.89
C TYR A 125 -8.96 -3.81 3.92
N VAL A 126 -10.12 -4.40 3.61
CA VAL A 126 -11.38 -3.69 3.41
C VAL A 126 -12.22 -3.75 4.68
N ASP A 127 -12.76 -2.62 5.08
CA ASP A 127 -13.74 -2.48 6.16
C ASP A 127 -15.15 -2.75 5.61
N THR A 128 -15.55 -4.03 5.62
CA THR A 128 -16.85 -4.47 5.09
C THR A 128 -18.02 -4.10 6.00
N ALA A 129 -17.77 -3.66 7.23
CA ALA A 129 -18.81 -3.24 8.17
C ALA A 129 -19.33 -1.82 7.89
N ARG A 130 -18.60 -1.00 7.11
CA ARG A 130 -19.07 0.32 6.69
C ARG A 130 -19.91 0.23 5.41
N PRO A 131 -21.19 0.69 5.43
CA PRO A 131 -21.99 0.76 4.22
C PRO A 131 -21.35 1.76 3.25
N GLY A 132 -20.84 1.25 2.13
CA GLY A 132 -20.03 1.97 1.15
C GLY A 132 -18.82 1.19 0.62
N GLY A 133 -18.43 0.09 1.30
CA GLY A 133 -17.28 -0.75 0.89
C GLY A 133 -17.59 -1.93 -0.04
N ALA A 134 -18.87 -2.26 -0.27
CA ALA A 134 -19.29 -3.37 -1.12
C ALA A 134 -19.86 -2.85 -2.45
N GLY A 135 -18.98 -2.59 -3.43
CA GLY A 135 -19.42 -2.14 -4.75
C GLY A 135 -18.31 -1.72 -5.69
N LYS A 136 -17.45 -2.67 -6.07
CA LYS A 136 -16.83 -2.91 -7.40
C LYS A 136 -15.44 -3.53 -7.25
N ALA A 137 -15.39 -4.85 -7.39
CA ALA A 137 -14.29 -5.47 -8.12
C ALA A 137 -14.35 -4.94 -9.56
N GLY A 138 -13.73 -3.79 -9.79
CA GLY A 138 -13.73 -3.08 -11.06
C GLY A 138 -12.81 -1.88 -10.94
N GLY A 139 -11.75 -1.85 -11.73
CA GLY A 139 -10.64 -0.91 -11.56
C GLY A 139 -11.09 0.54 -11.44
N SER A 140 -10.73 1.19 -10.34
CA SER A 140 -10.63 2.64 -10.25
C SER A 140 -9.18 3.00 -9.99
N GLN A 141 -8.45 3.04 -11.10
CA GLN A 141 -7.25 3.83 -11.30
C GLN A 141 -7.69 5.30 -11.22
N ALA A 142 -7.43 5.97 -10.11
CA ALA A 142 -7.51 7.43 -10.06
C ALA A 142 -6.30 7.98 -10.82
N GLU A 143 -6.47 8.23 -12.12
CA GLU A 143 -5.59 9.11 -12.87
C GLU A 143 -5.84 10.56 -12.41
N PRO A 144 -4.81 11.36 -12.07
CA PRO A 144 -5.02 12.79 -11.88
C PRO A 144 -5.42 13.43 -13.22
N GLY A 145 -6.57 14.09 -13.23
CA GLY A 145 -7.10 14.82 -14.37
C GLY A 145 -6.12 15.88 -14.86
N ASN A 146 -5.82 15.83 -16.15
CA ASN A 146 -5.05 16.83 -16.87
C ASN A 146 -5.92 18.07 -17.10
N GLN A 147 -5.74 19.14 -16.32
CA GLN A 147 -6.20 20.47 -16.71
C GLN A 147 -5.33 20.95 -17.87
N GLY A 148 -5.77 20.63 -19.08
CA GLY A 148 -5.22 21.16 -20.32
C GLY A 148 -5.43 22.66 -20.37
N ASN A 149 -4.32 23.38 -20.42
CA ASN A 149 -4.21 24.82 -20.57
C ASN A 149 -4.81 25.24 -21.93
N SER A 150 -5.88 26.04 -21.91
CA SER A 150 -6.39 26.73 -23.10
C SER A 150 -5.42 27.83 -23.50
N LYS A 151 -4.57 27.54 -24.48
CA LYS A 151 -4.06 28.53 -25.42
C LYS A 151 -4.47 28.06 -26.82
N ASP A 152 -4.62 29.02 -27.72
CA ASP A 152 -5.10 28.87 -29.10
C ASP A 152 -6.63 28.93 -29.28
N ARG A 153 -7.18 30.14 -29.14
CA ARG A 153 -8.22 30.61 -30.08
C ARG A 153 -7.61 31.73 -30.91
N ILE A 154 -7.57 31.46 -32.21
CA ILE A 154 -7.39 32.39 -33.33
C ILE A 154 -8.33 33.58 -33.19
#